data_AF-A0A965XZB7-F1
#
_entry.id   AF-A0A965XZB7-F1
#
_cell.length_a   1.000
_cell.length_b   1.000
_cell.length_c   1.000
_cell.angle_alpha   90.00
_cell.angle_beta   90.00
_cell.angle_gamma   90.00
#
_symmetry.space_group_name_H-M   'P 1'
#
loop_
_entity.id
_entity.type
_entity.pdbx_description
1 polymer ?
#
loop_
_entity_poly.entity_id
_entity_poly.type
_entity_poly.pdbx_seq_one_letter_code
_entity_poly.pdbx_strand_id
1 'polypeptide(L)' 'GSACTSGSLDPSHVLLAIGLPHEIAHGSLRVTLGSENTREQMDELVRHMADIAARLRDMSPLYADWQKQQRRSAPAAN' A
#
# COMPACT_ATOMS: atom_id res chain seq x y z
N GLY A 1 11.77 7.54 8.52
CA GLY A 1 10.91 7.12 9.63
C GLY A 1 9.49 7.02 9.11
N SER A 2 8.73 6.04 9.58
CA SER A 2 7.29 5.98 9.29
C SER A 2 6.60 7.17 9.97
N ALA A 3 5.53 7.72 9.37
CA ALA A 3 4.73 8.78 9.99
C ALA A 3 4.31 8.41 11.43
N CYS A 4 3.95 7.14 11.63
CA CYS A 4 3.57 6.57 12.92
C CYS A 4 4.64 6.69 14.01
N THR A 5 5.94 6.74 13.68
CA THR A 5 7.04 6.89 14.65
C THR A 5 7.40 8.36 14.91
N SER A 6 6.94 9.29 14.06
CA SER A 6 7.21 10.74 14.19
C SER A 6 6.21 11.49 15.08
N GLY A 7 5.19 10.81 15.62
CA GLY A 7 4.16 11.43 16.46
C GLY A 7 3.11 12.25 15.70
N SER A 8 3.24 12.41 14.39
CA SER A 8 2.20 12.94 13.51
C SER A 8 1.50 11.79 12.77
N LEU A 9 0.18 11.85 12.72
CA LEU A 9 -0.63 10.94 11.90
C LEU A 9 -0.63 11.36 10.42
N ASP A 10 -0.07 12.51 10.05
CA ASP A 10 -0.11 13.01 8.68
C ASP A 10 0.71 12.15 7.71
N PRO A 11 0.25 11.99 6.45
CA PRO A 11 0.99 11.24 5.45
C PRO A 11 2.24 12.00 5.00
N SER A 12 3.10 11.32 4.25
CA SER A 12 4.36 11.91 3.76
C SER A 12 4.11 13.21 2.97
N HIS A 13 4.67 14.32 3.46
CA HIS A 13 4.66 15.62 2.77
C HIS A 13 5.21 15.53 1.34
N VAL A 14 6.18 14.65 1.09
CA VAL A 14 6.73 14.42 -0.26
C VAL A 14 5.69 13.78 -1.17
N LEU A 15 4.96 12.77 -0.69
CA LEU A 15 3.93 12.08 -1.49
C LEU A 15 2.77 13.03 -1.81
N LEU A 16 2.38 13.86 -0.85
CA LEU A 16 1.38 14.91 -1.07
C LEU A 16 1.88 15.95 -2.10
N ALA A 17 3.14 16.39 -2.00
CA ALA A 17 3.71 17.40 -2.90
C ALA A 17 3.78 16.93 -4.36
N ILE A 18 3.94 15.62 -4.61
CA ILE A 18 3.89 15.06 -5.96
C ILE A 18 2.45 14.74 -6.43
N GLY A 19 1.44 15.14 -5.65
CA GLY A 19 0.03 15.07 -6.02
C GLY A 19 -0.68 13.75 -5.70
N LEU A 20 -0.11 12.88 -4.84
CA LEU A 20 -0.86 11.69 -4.42
C LEU A 20 -2.03 12.10 -3.51
N PRO A 21 -3.22 11.53 -3.73
CA PRO A 21 -4.34 11.68 -2.80
C PRO A 21 -3.97 11.18 -1.40
N HIS A 22 -4.62 11.77 -0.39
CA HIS A 22 -4.31 11.53 1.01
C HIS A 22 -4.42 10.04 1.37
N GLU A 23 -5.51 9.40 0.93
CA GLU A 23 -5.79 7.97 1.13
C GLU A 23 -4.73 7.05 0.53
N ILE A 24 -4.10 7.43 -0.58
CA ILE A 24 -3.02 6.67 -1.21
C ILE A 24 -1.69 6.94 -0.49
N ALA A 25 -1.44 8.19 -0.11
CA ALA A 25 -0.22 8.58 0.59
C ALA A 25 -0.09 7.91 1.97
N HIS A 26 -1.20 7.69 2.69
CA HIS A 26 -1.21 6.98 3.97
C HIS A 26 -0.86 5.50 3.86
N GLY A 27 -1.26 4.83 2.78
CA GLY A 27 -0.99 3.41 2.56
C GLY A 27 0.40 3.10 2.00
N SER A 28 1.27 4.10 1.88
CA SER A 28 2.55 3.98 1.17
C SER A 28 3.64 3.37 2.05
N LEU A 29 4.38 2.40 1.49
CA LEU A 29 5.54 1.76 2.11
C LEU A 29 6.79 2.01 1.27
N ARG A 30 7.91 2.39 1.91
CA ARG A 30 9.22 2.51 1.28
C ARG A 30 10.17 1.47 1.85
N VAL A 31 10.66 0.59 0.99
CA VAL A 31 11.72 -0.37 1.30
C VAL A 31 12.99 0.05 0.56
N THR A 32 14.10 0.14 1.28
CA THR A 32 15.42 0.44 0.71
C THR A 32 16.28 -0.80 0.86
N LEU A 33 16.86 -1.27 -0.25
CA LEU A 33 17.69 -2.46 -0.28
C LEU A 33 19.18 -2.09 -0.22
N GLY A 34 19.99 -3.00 0.30
CA GLY A 34 21.44 -2.88 0.41
C GLY A 34 22.18 -4.07 -0.19
N SER A 35 23.50 -3.96 -0.30
CA SER A 35 24.39 -4.98 -0.86
C SER A 35 24.35 -6.33 -0.12
N GLU A 36 23.96 -6.29 1.14
CA GLU A 36 23.87 -7.42 2.06
C GLU A 36 22.55 -8.20 1.95
N ASN A 37 21.61 -7.74 1.13
CA ASN A 37 20.29 -8.35 0.98
C ASN A 37 20.40 -9.56 0.06
N THR A 38 19.84 -10.70 0.47
CA THR A 38 19.87 -11.93 -0.35
C THR A 38 18.57 -12.15 -1.12
N ARG A 39 18.63 -13.00 -2.15
CA ARG A 39 17.47 -13.40 -2.95
C ARG A 39 16.38 -14.03 -2.07
N GLU A 40 16.79 -14.88 -1.13
CA GLU A 40 15.90 -15.62 -0.24
C GLU A 40 15.15 -14.68 0.70
N GLN A 41 15.84 -13.64 1.22
CA GLN A 41 15.22 -12.60 2.04
C GLN A 41 14.18 -11.79 1.25
N MET A 42 14.46 -11.51 -0.04
CA MET A 42 13.51 -10.81 -0.91
C MET A 42 12.27 -11.67 -1.19
N ASP A 43 12.45 -12.96 -1.43
CA ASP A 43 11.34 -13.89 -1.67
C ASP A 43 10.47 -14.05 -0.40
N GLU A 44 11.09 -14.01 0.80
CA GLU A 44 10.38 -13.97 2.07
C GLU A 44 9.63 -12.64 2.29
N LEU A 45 10.28 -11.50 2.02
CA LEU A 45 9.66 -10.17 2.12
C LEU A 45 8.39 -10.09 1.26
N VAL A 46 8.46 -10.52 0.01
CA VAL A 46 7.33 -10.46 -0.92
C VAL A 46 6.18 -11.35 -0.44
N ARG A 47 6.47 -12.57 0.05
CA ARG A 47 5.44 -13.47 0.60
C ARG A 47 4.71 -12.82 1.78
N HIS A 48 5.45 -12.36 2.79
CA HIS A 48 4.83 -11.73 3.96
C HIS A 48 4.09 -10.46 3.60
N MET A 49 4.62 -9.64 2.70
CA MET A 49 3.94 -8.43 2.23
C MET A 49 2.61 -8.74 1.54
N ALA A 50 2.55 -9.79 0.72
CA ALA A 50 1.33 -10.22 0.06
C ALA A 50 0.28 -10.67 1.09
N ASP A 51 0.68 -11.49 2.06
CA ASP A 51 -0.21 -12.00 3.11
C ASP A 51 -0.75 -10.87 4.00
N ILE A 52 0.10 -9.94 4.40
CA ILE A 52 -0.30 -8.77 5.19
C ILE A 52 -1.25 -7.87 4.39
N ALA A 53 -0.93 -7.60 3.12
CA ALA A 53 -1.77 -6.77 2.27
C ALA A 53 -3.15 -7.41 2.05
N ALA A 54 -3.22 -8.72 1.86
CA ALA A 54 -4.48 -9.45 1.75
C ALA A 54 -5.32 -9.29 3.03
N ARG A 55 -4.71 -9.55 4.19
CA ARG A 55 -5.41 -9.40 5.48
C ARG A 55 -5.93 -7.99 5.72
N LEU A 56 -5.12 -6.97 5.43
CA LEU A 56 -5.54 -5.56 5.59
C LEU A 56 -6.67 -5.18 4.63
N ARG A 57 -6.66 -5.74 3.41
CA ARG A 57 -7.71 -5.53 2.41
C ARG A 57 -9.03 -6.19 2.83
N ASP A 58 -8.99 -7.39 3.38
CA ASP A 58 -10.18 -8.10 3.88
C ASP A 58 -10.88 -7.35 5.02
N MET A 59 -10.11 -6.63 5.83
CA MET A 59 -10.63 -5.80 6.93
C MET A 59 -11.04 -4.38 6.49
N SER A 60 -10.66 -3.95 5.29
CA SER A 60 -10.81 -2.56 4.86
C SER A 60 -12.14 -2.32 4.14
N PRO A 61 -13.05 -1.51 4.70
CA PRO A 61 -14.29 -1.12 4.00
C PRO A 61 -13.99 -0.31 2.72
N LEU A 62 -12.89 0.46 2.72
CA LEU A 62 -12.45 1.24 1.55
C LEU A 62 -12.08 0.34 0.37
N TYR A 63 -11.47 -0.83 0.64
CA TYR A 63 -11.12 -1.77 -0.41
C TYR A 63 -12.36 -2.44 -1.02
N ALA A 64 -13.36 -2.78 -0.20
CA ALA A 64 -14.62 -3.30 -0.69
C ALA A 64 -15.35 -2.30 -1.61
N ASP A 65 -15.34 -1.01 -1.27
CA ASP A 65 -15.93 0.03 -2.09
C ASP A 65 -15.15 0.28 -3.38
N TRP A 66 -13.82 0.25 -3.32
CA TRP A 66 -12.96 0.29 -4.51
C TRP A 66 -13.26 -0.87 -5.47
N GLN A 67 -13.44 -2.10 -4.96
CA GLN A 67 -13.79 -3.26 -5.79
C GLN A 67 -15.16 -3.08 -6.47
N LYS A 68 -16.16 -2.51 -5.78
CA LYS A 68 -17.47 -2.22 -6.38
C LYS A 68 -17.36 -1.17 -7.49
N GLN A 69 -16.52 -0.15 -7.30
CA GLN A 69 -16.28 0.89 -8.31
C GLN A 69 -15.61 0.32 -9.55
N GLN A 70 -14.56 -0.49 -9.40
CA GLN A 70 -13.87 -1.20 -10.48
C GLN A 70 -14.83 -2.09 -11.30
N ARG A 71 -15.75 -2.80 -10.64
CA ARG A 71 -16.76 -3.63 -11.31
C ARG A 71 -17.80 -2.82 -12.06
N ARG A 72 -18.05 -1.57 -11.67
CA ARG A 72 -18.96 -0.65 -12.37
C ARG A 72 -18.32 0.02 -13.59
N SER A 73 -17.00 0.18 -13.58
CA SER A 73 -16.22 0.75 -14.69
C SER A 73 -15.66 -0.29 -15.66
N ALA A 74 -15.73 -1.59 -15.32
CA ALA A 74 -15.45 -2.65 -16.29
C ALA A 74 -16.53 -2.65 -17.39
N PRO A 75 -16.16 -2.65 -18.69
CA PRO A 75 -17.13 -2.75 -19.76
C PRO A 75 -17.91 -4.06 -19.61
N ALA A 76 -19.23 -4.01 -19.80
CA ALA A 76 -20.06 -5.21 -19.82
C ALA A 76 -19.44 -6.20 -20.81
N ALA A 77 -18.96 -7.33 -20.31
CA ALA A 77 -18.53 -8.42 -21.16
C ALA A 77 -19.76 -8.88 -21.95
N ASN A 78 -19.72 -8.69 -23.28
CA ASN A 78 -20.69 -9.24 -24.22
C ASN A 78 -20.66 -10.77 -24.22
#